data_AF-A0A060CB81-F1
#
_entry.id   AF-A0A060CB81-F1
#
_cell.length_a   1.000
_cell.length_b   1.000
_cell.length_c   1.000
_cell.angle_alpha   90.00
_cell.angle_beta   90.00
_cell.angle_gamma   90.00
#
_symmetry.space_group_name_H-M   'P 1'
#
loop_
_entity.id
_entity.type
_entity.pdbx_description
1 polymer ?
#
loop_
_entity_poly.entity_id
_entity_poly.type
_entity_poly.pdbx_seq_one_letter_code
_entity_poly.pdbx_strand_id
1 'polypeptide(L)' 'MHLGDLILITPFLQVLRRHAGGSDITLVVDEKVADVVRYNPNIDHLITIDKKGRDNSVRALWH' A
#
# COMPACT_ATOMS: atom_id res chain seq x y z
N MET A 1 -6.57 -5.85 -1.98
CA MET A 1 -7.27 -4.55 -2.01
C MET A 1 -7.76 -4.35 -3.43
N HIS A 2 -8.90 -3.68 -3.61
CA HIS A 2 -9.33 -3.29 -4.96
C HIS A 2 -8.90 -1.84 -5.22
N LEU A 3 -8.82 -1.46 -6.50
CA LEU A 3 -8.41 -0.12 -6.92
C LEU A 3 -9.21 1.00 -6.23
N GLY A 4 -10.52 0.80 -6.06
CA GLY A 4 -11.40 1.79 -5.45
C GLY A 4 -11.04 2.10 -4.00
N ASP A 5 -10.69 1.08 -3.21
CA ASP A 5 -10.28 1.25 -1.81
C ASP A 5 -9.05 2.17 -1.73
N LEU A 6 -8.10 1.99 -2.65
CA LEU A 6 -6.85 2.73 -2.68
C LEU A 6 -7.05 4.20 -3.02
N ILE A 7 -7.93 4.49 -3.98
CA ILE A 7 -8.29 5.86 -4.35
C ILE A 7 -8.92 6.58 -3.15
N LEU A 8 -9.79 5.90 -2.40
CA LEU A 8 -10.46 6.46 -1.24
C LEU A 8 -9.51 6.83 -0.09
N ILE A 9 -8.33 6.21 0.01
CA ILE A 9 -7.34 6.57 1.04
C ILE A 9 -6.53 7.82 0.67
N THR A 10 -6.45 8.19 -0.61
CA THR A 10 -5.60 9.30 -1.06
C THR A 10 -5.92 10.66 -0.39
N PRO A 11 -7.18 11.09 -0.18
CA PRO A 11 -7.45 12.31 0.58
C PRO A 11 -7.08 12.16 2.06
N PHE A 12 -7.20 10.97 2.64
CA PHE A 12 -6.77 10.71 4.01
C PHE A 12 -5.25 10.90 4.15
N LEU A 13 -4.45 10.41 3.20
CA LEU A 13 -2.98 10.59 3.21
C LEU A 13 -2.57 12.07 3.17
N GLN A 14 -3.33 12.91 2.48
CA GLN A 14 -3.09 14.36 2.47
C GLN A 14 -3.29 14.97 3.86
N VAL A 15 -4.37 14.60 4.55
CA VAL A 15 -4.64 15.07 5.92
C VAL A 15 -3.59 14.53 6.88
N LEU A 16 -3.23 13.24 6.75
CA LEU A 16 -2.20 12.61 7.55
C LEU A 16 -0.87 13.33 7.43
N ARG A 17 -0.40 13.64 6.20
CA ARG A 17 0.86 14.38 5.98
C ARG A 17 0.86 15.75 6.64
N ARG A 18 -0.27 16.46 6.63
CA ARG A 18 -0.40 17.79 7.26
C ARG A 18 -0.29 17.72 8.78
N HIS A 19 -0.73 16.63 9.41
CA HIS A 19 -0.77 16.50 10.86
C HIS A 19 0.43 15.73 11.43
N ALA A 20 0.99 14.81 10.64
CA ALA A 20 2.22 14.08 10.93
C ALA A 20 3.43 14.74 10.24
N GLY A 21 3.57 16.06 10.41
CA GLY A 21 4.65 16.83 9.81
C GLY A 21 6.02 16.28 10.22
N GLY A 22 6.90 16.02 9.24
CA GLY A 22 8.24 15.46 9.47
C GLY A 22 8.29 13.96 9.79
N SER A 23 7.15 13.27 9.84
CA SER A 23 7.12 11.81 9.99
C SER A 23 7.44 11.10 8.68
N ASP A 24 8.10 9.96 8.75
CA ASP A 24 8.29 9.04 7.62
C ASP A 24 7.04 8.16 7.46
N ILE A 25 6.32 8.32 6.35
CA ILE A 25 5.07 7.64 6.05
C ILE A 25 5.33 6.55 5.01
N THR A 26 5.23 5.30 5.43
CA THR A 26 5.29 4.13 4.55
C THR A 26 3.90 3.59 4.26
N LEU A 27 3.56 3.39 2.98
CA LEU A 27 2.31 2.75 2.56
C LEU A 27 2.58 1.34 2.05
N VAL A 28 1.78 0.37 2.50
CA VAL A 28 1.83 -1.02 2.03
C VAL A 28 0.62 -1.31 1.15
N VAL A 29 0.84 -1.78 -0.07
CA VAL A 29 -0.23 -2.05 -1.05
C VAL A 29 0.00 -3.35 -1.80
N ASP A 30 -1.07 -3.88 -2.41
CA ASP A 30 -0.95 -5.00 -3.33
C ASP A 30 -0.17 -4.56 -4.59
N GLU A 31 0.78 -5.38 -5.04
CA GLU A 31 1.62 -5.08 -6.22
C GLU A 31 0.78 -4.68 -7.44
N LYS A 32 -0.40 -5.28 -7.62
CA LYS A 32 -1.29 -5.04 -8.77
C LYS A 32 -1.86 -3.63 -8.85
N VAL A 33 -1.89 -2.91 -7.73
CA VAL A 33 -2.45 -1.56 -7.62
C VAL A 33 -1.40 -0.54 -7.19
N ALA A 34 -0.13 -0.93 -7.11
CA ALA A 34 0.95 -0.09 -6.61
C ALA A 34 1.17 1.18 -7.44
N ASP A 35 1.03 1.06 -8.76
CA ASP A 35 1.26 2.19 -9.69
C ASP A 35 0.29 3.36 -9.49
N VAL A 36 -0.84 3.14 -8.83
CA VAL A 36 -1.87 4.16 -8.55
C VAL A 36 -1.37 5.17 -7.52
N VAL A 37 -0.53 4.74 -6.57
CA VAL A 37 -0.05 5.55 -5.44
C VAL A 37 1.45 5.77 -5.45
N ARG A 38 2.16 5.16 -6.41
CA ARG A 38 3.63 5.24 -6.56
C ARG A 38 4.18 6.66 -6.56
N TYR A 39 3.44 7.61 -7.12
CA TYR A 39 3.85 9.01 -7.23
C TYR A 39 3.12 9.94 -6.26
N ASN A 40 2.47 9.39 -5.22
CA ASN A 40 1.76 10.21 -4.25
C ASN A 40 2.77 10.93 -3.33
N PRO A 41 2.84 12.28 -3.35
CA PRO A 41 3.84 13.03 -2.57
C PRO A 41 3.60 12.99 -1.06
N ASN A 42 2.48 12.42 -0.61
CA ASN A 42 2.15 12.30 0.80
C ASN A 42 2.78 11.08 1.46
N ILE A 43 3.47 10.22 0.71
CA ILE A 43 4.10 8.98 1.16
C ILE A 43 5.60 9.06 0.88
N ASP A 44 6.43 8.56 1.79
CA ASP A 44 7.89 8.51 1.64
C ASP A 44 8.34 7.18 1.02
N HIS A 45 7.76 6.06 1.46
CA HIS A 45 8.08 4.72 0.93
C HIS A 45 6.82 3.95 0.53
N LEU A 46 6.91 3.23 -0.58
CA LEU A 46 5.88 2.29 -1.04
C LEU A 46 6.41 0.87 -0.95
N ILE A 47 5.77 0.04 -0.15
CA ILE A 47 6.07 -1.40 -0.04
C ILE A 47 4.95 -2.17 -0.74
N THR A 48 5.31 -3.08 -1.63
CA THR A 48 4.35 -3.94 -2.32
C THR A 48 4.29 -5.32 -1.68
N ILE A 49 3.07 -5.88 -1.62
CA ILE A 49 2.82 -7.26 -1.20
C ILE A 49 2.12 -8.02 -2.34
N ASP A 50 2.55 -9.24 -2.63
CA ASP A 50 1.81 -10.12 -3.55
C ASP A 50 0.80 -10.96 -2.76
N LYS A 51 -0.41 -10.42 -2.63
CA LYS A 51 -1.50 -11.08 -1.87
C LYS A 51 -2.07 -12.32 -2.59
N LYS A 52 -1.71 -12.57 -3.86
CA LYS A 52 -2.26 -13.68 -4.68
C LYS A 52 -1.21 -14.75 -5.05
N GLY A 53 0.04 -14.61 -4.59
CA GLY A 53 1.15 -15.54 -4.79
C GLY A 53 1.36 -16.56 -3.67
N ARG A 54 2.64 -16.98 -3.49
CA ARG A 54 3.14 -18.17 -2.73
C ARG A 54 2.50 -18.45 -1.36
N ASP A 55 1.97 -17.44 -0.69
CA ASP A 55 1.44 -17.56 0.68
C ASP A 55 0.02 -18.15 0.75
N ASN A 56 -0.64 -18.41 -0.39
CA ASN A 56 -2.02 -18.90 -0.44
C ASN A 56 -2.18 -20.28 -1.11
N SER A 57 -1.09 -21.01 -1.31
CA SER A 57 -1.17 -22.39 -1.80
C SER A 57 -1.09 -23.36 -0.62
N VAL A 58 -1.93 -24.41 -0.65
CA VAL A 58 -1.92 -25.54 0.30
C VAL A 58 -0.51 -26.15 0.47
N ARG A 59 0.38 -25.89 -0.48
CA ARG A 59 1.82 -26.24 -0.46
C ARG A 59 2.63 -25.55 0.65
N ALA A 60 2.16 -24.44 1.23
CA ALA A 60 2.83 -23.77 2.35
C ALA A 60 2.67 -24.51 3.68
N LEU A 61 1.72 -25.45 3.79
CA LEU A 61 1.50 -26.27 4.99
C LEU A 61 2.37 -27.54 5.03
N TRP A 62 3.20 -27.79 4.00
CA TRP A 62 3.99 -29.02 3.84
C TRP A 62 5.51 -28.77 3.83
N HIS A 63 5.99 -27.77 4.58
CA HIS A 63 7.42 -27.52 4.75
C HIS A 63 7.86 -27.58 6.21
#